data_AF-A0A662S241-F1
#
_entry.id   AF-A0A662S241-F1
#
_cell.length_a   1.000
_cell.length_b   1.000
_cell.length_c   1.000
_cell.angle_alpha   90.00
_cell.angle_beta   90.00
_cell.angle_gamma   90.00
#
_symmetry.space_group_name_H-M   'P 1'
#
loop_
_entity.id
_entity.type
_entity.pdbx_description
1 polymer ?
#
loop_
_entity_poly.entity_id
_entity_poly.type
_entity_poly.pdbx_seq_one_letter_code
_entity_poly.pdbx_strand_id
1 'polypeptide(L)'
;MRSLGALVNVLSFSHPHVRSLLSEGLWGFPDDKLGTNRRKWDLLEVGNEVLVYGEYEGVRGVWFLCEITDKFENRNPVKYWIKNPTGYPWQIRLKPILPYEKFDLDAMEKIKPVRRDELAPVFGVRIFRAKYDRWSLLLFGDKKEPLVSYNYSTFSRIKDELNVRNREVEIKKPEHDKIKEIIYQIGLIQNRFPQKEYPIDGKKLDIVWRRTARSVPSVAFEIQFGGNLFEALSKLKHAFDLWNSIPVLVTTTKQIEEAKRWIEGSFHELKDVFRLVSW
;
A
#
# COMPACT_ATOMS: atom_id res chain seq x y z
N MET A 1 13.35 14.06 -21.85
CA MET A 1 12.61 14.75 -20.78
C MET A 1 13.47 14.71 -19.53
N ARG A 2 13.74 15.84 -18.87
CA ARG A 2 14.64 15.89 -17.72
C ARG A 2 13.91 15.37 -16.49
N SER A 3 14.42 14.31 -15.85
CA SER A 3 13.82 13.77 -14.63
C SER A 3 14.19 14.65 -13.44
N LEU A 4 13.29 15.54 -13.05
CA LEU A 4 13.42 16.40 -11.87
C LEU A 4 12.29 16.09 -10.88
N GLY A 5 12.66 15.85 -9.63
CA GLY A 5 11.75 15.75 -8.50
C GLY A 5 12.11 16.76 -7.42
N ALA A 6 11.16 17.12 -6.57
CA ALA A 6 11.40 18.08 -5.49
C ALA A 6 10.92 17.57 -4.14
N LEU A 7 11.58 17.98 -3.06
CA LEU A 7 11.07 17.83 -1.69
C LEU A 7 10.82 19.22 -1.12
N VAL A 8 9.58 19.46 -0.71
CA VAL A 8 9.12 20.72 -0.12
C VAL A 8 8.91 20.53 1.38
N ASN A 9 9.45 21.45 2.18
CA ASN A 9 9.27 21.46 3.63
C ASN A 9 8.16 22.43 4.03
N VAL A 10 7.06 21.89 4.57
CA VAL A 10 5.94 22.67 5.11
C VAL A 10 6.05 22.93 6.62
N LEU A 11 7.13 22.44 7.25
CA LEU A 11 7.43 22.47 8.68
C LEU A 11 6.44 21.70 9.55
N SER A 12 5.17 22.10 9.57
CA SER A 12 4.10 21.47 10.35
C SER A 12 2.76 21.67 9.67
N PHE A 13 2.02 20.57 9.45
CA PHE A 13 0.69 20.58 8.83
C PHE A 13 -0.36 21.28 9.69
N SER A 14 -0.11 21.43 11.00
CA SER A 14 -0.97 22.16 11.92
C SER A 14 -0.74 23.68 11.89
N HIS A 15 0.29 24.16 11.18
CA HIS A 15 0.59 25.60 11.12
C HIS A 15 -0.43 26.35 10.23
N PRO A 16 -0.91 27.55 10.62
CA PRO A 16 -1.92 28.30 9.85
C PRO A 16 -1.56 28.56 8.39
N HIS A 17 -0.27 28.75 8.08
CA HIS A 17 0.23 28.89 6.71
C HIS A 17 -0.20 27.70 5.83
N VAL A 18 -0.11 26.48 6.34
CA VAL A 18 -0.39 25.25 5.58
C VAL A 18 -1.86 25.13 5.16
N ARG A 19 -2.78 25.92 5.74
CA ARG A 19 -4.17 25.99 5.25
C ARG A 19 -4.27 26.32 3.76
N SER A 20 -3.37 27.15 3.23
CA SER A 20 -3.30 27.43 1.79
C SER A 20 -3.02 26.17 0.95
N LEU A 21 -2.16 25.29 1.44
CA LEU A 21 -1.86 24.01 0.81
C LEU A 21 -3.06 23.05 0.91
N LEU A 22 -3.64 22.92 2.10
CA LEU A 22 -4.77 22.01 2.33
C LEU A 22 -6.01 22.41 1.53
N SER A 23 -6.30 23.71 1.43
CA SER A 23 -7.51 24.21 0.77
C SER A 23 -7.35 24.42 -0.73
N GLU A 24 -6.19 24.88 -1.20
CA GLU A 24 -6.01 25.33 -2.59
C GLU A 24 -4.79 24.72 -3.29
N GLY A 25 -4.10 23.77 -2.64
CA GLY A 25 -2.83 23.23 -3.11
C GLY A 25 -1.69 24.26 -3.10
N LEU A 26 -1.90 25.46 -2.54
CA LEU A 26 -1.00 26.59 -2.69
C LEU A 26 0.16 26.53 -1.67
N TRP A 27 1.38 26.62 -2.16
CA TRP A 27 2.56 26.76 -1.31
C TRP A 27 3.51 27.83 -1.84
N GLY A 28 4.13 28.59 -0.93
CA GLY A 28 5.07 29.66 -1.26
C GLY A 28 6.44 29.45 -0.62
N PHE A 29 7.49 29.82 -1.35
CA PHE A 29 8.85 29.86 -0.82
C PHE A 29 9.27 31.30 -0.50
N PRO A 30 9.93 31.52 0.66
CA PRO A 30 10.37 32.85 1.03
C PRO A 30 11.61 33.27 0.24
N ASP A 31 11.82 34.58 0.12
CA ASP A 31 13.11 35.11 -0.29
C ASP A 31 14.18 34.76 0.76
N ASP A 32 15.34 34.32 0.29
CA ASP A 32 16.53 34.13 1.12
C ASP A 32 17.66 35.04 0.65
N LYS A 33 18.60 35.36 1.56
CA LYS A 33 19.71 36.28 1.27
C LYS A 33 20.53 35.90 0.04
N LEU A 34 20.59 34.62 -0.31
CA LEU A 34 21.38 34.10 -1.43
C LEU A 34 20.53 33.86 -2.68
N GLY A 35 19.22 34.13 -2.64
CA GLY A 35 18.26 33.85 -3.71
C GLY A 35 18.15 32.36 -4.07
N THR A 36 18.54 31.47 -3.16
CA THR A 36 18.57 30.01 -3.38
C THR A 36 17.19 29.45 -3.67
N ASN A 37 16.17 29.88 -2.92
CA ASN A 37 14.80 29.45 -3.08
C ASN A 37 14.25 29.86 -4.45
N ARG A 38 14.44 31.13 -4.83
CA ARG A 38 14.08 31.61 -6.18
C ARG A 38 14.75 30.77 -7.26
N ARG A 39 16.08 30.61 -7.18
CA ARG A 39 16.84 29.87 -8.21
C ARG A 39 16.47 28.40 -8.30
N LYS A 40 16.12 27.75 -7.18
CA LYS A 40 15.61 26.37 -7.18
C LYS A 40 14.18 26.30 -7.71
N TRP A 41 13.34 27.25 -7.34
CA TRP A 41 11.97 27.38 -7.85
C TRP A 41 11.97 27.62 -9.37
N ASP A 42 12.91 28.41 -9.90
CA ASP A 42 13.08 28.65 -11.34
C ASP A 42 13.24 27.33 -12.12
N LEU A 43 13.86 26.31 -11.53
CA LEU A 43 14.06 24.98 -12.15
C LEU A 43 12.84 24.08 -12.12
N LEU A 44 11.83 24.38 -11.30
CA LEU A 44 10.59 23.60 -11.26
C LEU A 44 9.73 23.89 -12.48
N GLU A 45 9.06 22.86 -12.99
CA GLU A 45 8.11 22.95 -14.11
C GLU A 45 6.76 22.35 -13.70
N VAL A 46 5.68 22.79 -14.37
CA VAL A 46 4.37 22.13 -14.27
C VAL A 46 4.51 20.68 -14.71
N GLY A 47 3.90 19.76 -13.97
CA GLY A 47 4.05 18.31 -14.15
C GLY A 47 5.23 17.69 -13.36
N ASN A 48 6.09 18.49 -12.71
CA ASN A 48 7.11 17.91 -11.83
C ASN A 48 6.47 17.28 -10.59
N GLU A 49 7.00 16.13 -10.19
CA GLU A 49 6.62 15.44 -8.96
C GLU A 49 7.27 16.09 -7.74
N VAL A 50 6.49 16.27 -6.67
CA VAL A 50 6.90 16.91 -5.43
C VAL A 50 6.51 16.04 -4.24
N LEU A 51 7.50 15.65 -3.45
CA LEU A 51 7.28 15.08 -2.14
C LEU A 51 7.05 16.20 -1.12
N VAL A 52 6.05 16.06 -0.26
CA VAL A 52 5.73 17.04 0.79
C VAL A 52 6.18 16.50 2.14
N TYR A 53 7.12 17.20 2.76
CA TYR A 53 7.69 16.90 4.07
C TYR A 53 7.15 17.87 5.12
N GLY A 54 6.78 17.33 6.29
CA GLY A 54 6.34 18.14 7.42
C GLY A 54 6.11 17.31 8.68
N GLU A 55 5.75 18.01 9.75
CA GLU A 55 5.32 17.43 11.02
C GLU A 55 3.79 17.37 11.08
N TYR A 56 3.25 16.24 11.50
CA TYR A 56 1.84 16.07 11.85
C TYR A 56 1.75 15.14 13.07
N GLU A 57 1.01 15.56 14.09
CA GLU A 57 0.81 14.83 15.36
C GLU A 57 2.11 14.26 15.97
N GLY A 58 3.17 15.07 15.99
CA GLY A 58 4.48 14.72 16.54
C GLY A 58 5.36 13.88 15.61
N VAL A 59 4.85 13.45 14.46
CA VAL A 59 5.60 12.64 13.48
C VAL A 59 6.11 13.52 12.35
N ARG A 60 7.44 13.53 12.17
CA ARG A 60 8.09 14.21 11.04
C ARG A 60 8.39 13.23 9.93
N GLY A 61 8.06 13.58 8.70
CA GLY A 61 8.30 12.72 7.56
C GLY A 61 7.79 13.28 6.25
N VAL A 62 7.88 12.45 5.21
CA VAL A 62 7.27 12.69 3.91
C VAL A 62 5.89 12.06 3.91
N TRP A 63 4.87 12.88 3.68
CA TRP A 63 3.46 12.51 3.82
C TRP A 63 2.75 12.34 2.50
N PHE A 64 3.10 13.18 1.52
CA PHE A 64 2.42 13.18 0.22
C PHE A 64 3.40 13.17 -0.93
N LEU A 65 2.97 12.55 -2.03
CA LEU A 65 3.46 12.83 -3.37
C LEU A 65 2.41 13.71 -4.06
N CYS A 66 2.87 14.76 -4.73
CA CYS A 66 2.05 15.69 -5.47
C CYS A 66 2.64 15.96 -6.85
N GLU A 67 1.83 16.54 -7.72
CA GLU A 67 2.25 17.12 -9.00
C GLU A 67 2.10 18.64 -8.96
N ILE A 68 3.05 19.37 -9.54
CA ILE A 68 2.91 20.82 -9.75
C ILE A 68 1.89 21.07 -10.86
N THR A 69 0.77 21.70 -10.54
CA THR A 69 -0.26 22.08 -11.51
C THR A 69 -0.13 23.52 -11.99
N ASP A 70 0.51 24.38 -11.18
CA ASP A 70 0.71 25.79 -11.49
C ASP A 70 1.98 26.31 -10.81
N LYS A 71 2.61 27.34 -11.40
CA LYS A 71 3.84 27.97 -10.91
C LYS A 71 3.83 29.45 -11.31
N PHE A 72 3.86 30.34 -10.32
CA PHE A 72 3.80 31.78 -10.55
C PHE A 72 4.48 32.59 -9.44
N GLU A 73 4.90 33.80 -9.77
CA GLU A 73 5.33 34.79 -8.77
C GLU A 73 4.10 35.60 -8.30
N ASN A 74 3.96 35.78 -7.00
CA ASN A 74 2.88 36.57 -6.43
C ASN A 74 3.34 37.33 -5.18
N ARG A 75 3.37 38.66 -5.29
CA ARG A 75 3.75 39.56 -4.18
C ARG A 75 2.54 40.16 -3.45
N ASN A 76 1.33 39.76 -3.82
CA ASN A 76 0.11 40.21 -3.15
C ASN A 76 -0.16 39.38 -1.89
N PRO A 77 -0.89 39.95 -0.89
CA PRO A 77 -1.26 39.24 0.32
C PRO A 77 -2.06 37.96 0.04
N VAL A 78 -1.64 36.85 0.64
CA VAL A 78 -2.40 35.60 0.65
C VAL A 78 -3.18 35.47 1.95
N LYS A 79 -4.50 35.29 1.85
CA LYS A 79 -5.46 35.32 2.98
C LYS A 79 -5.13 34.34 4.13
N TYR A 80 -4.45 33.23 3.84
CA TYR A 80 -4.08 32.21 4.83
C TYR A 80 -2.81 32.56 5.64
N TRP A 81 -2.00 33.50 5.15
CA TRP A 81 -0.65 33.75 5.66
C TRP A 81 -0.63 34.94 6.62
N ILE A 82 -1.13 34.72 7.84
CA ILE A 82 -1.42 35.81 8.80
C ILE A 82 -0.17 36.60 9.21
N LYS A 83 0.95 35.93 9.51
CA LYS A 83 2.16 36.60 10.04
C LYS A 83 2.97 37.33 8.97
N ASN A 84 2.99 36.82 7.74
CA ASN A 84 3.78 37.40 6.65
C ASN A 84 3.07 37.15 5.30
N PRO A 85 1.99 37.88 5.02
CA PRO A 85 1.07 37.57 3.93
C PRO A 85 1.66 37.75 2.54
N THR A 86 2.76 38.50 2.41
CA THR A 86 3.48 38.75 1.14
C THR A 86 4.87 38.10 1.12
N GLY A 87 5.25 37.40 2.19
CA GLY A 87 6.63 36.95 2.42
C GLY A 87 7.08 35.73 1.62
N TYR A 88 6.20 35.15 0.80
CA TYR A 88 6.46 33.92 0.08
C TYR A 88 6.09 34.07 -1.40
N PRO A 89 6.88 34.87 -2.16
CA PRO A 89 6.50 35.30 -3.50
C PRO A 89 6.60 34.19 -4.56
N TRP A 90 7.43 33.18 -4.33
CA TRP A 90 7.66 32.10 -5.29
C TRP A 90 6.66 30.99 -5.03
N GLN A 91 5.57 30.94 -5.80
CA GLN A 91 4.41 30.09 -5.49
C GLN A 91 4.29 28.93 -6.47
N ILE A 92 3.74 27.82 -5.96
CA ILE A 92 3.34 26.65 -6.73
C ILE A 92 1.96 26.18 -6.26
N ARG A 93 1.21 25.54 -7.15
CA ARG A 93 0.04 24.74 -6.79
C ARG A 93 0.35 23.27 -6.92
N LEU A 94 -0.04 22.51 -5.92
CA LEU A 94 0.18 21.08 -5.79
C LEU A 94 -1.14 20.34 -5.83
N LYS A 95 -1.21 19.32 -6.68
CA LYS A 95 -2.29 18.32 -6.66
C LYS A 95 -1.75 17.03 -6.03
N PRO A 96 -2.33 16.53 -4.92
CA PRO A 96 -1.96 15.24 -4.35
C PRO A 96 -2.18 14.09 -5.34
N ILE A 97 -1.23 13.15 -5.34
CA ILE A 97 -1.29 11.88 -6.08
C ILE A 97 -1.31 10.71 -5.09
N LEU A 98 -0.37 10.70 -4.14
CA LEU A 98 -0.28 9.66 -3.12
C LEU A 98 -0.21 10.29 -1.72
N PRO A 99 -0.71 9.59 -0.69
CA PRO A 99 -1.48 8.35 -0.78
C PRO A 99 -2.95 8.55 -1.21
N TYR A 100 -3.42 9.79 -1.21
CA TYR A 100 -4.79 10.16 -1.62
C TYR A 100 -4.75 11.35 -2.58
N GLU A 101 -5.77 11.47 -3.43
CA GLU A 101 -5.90 12.57 -4.40
C GLU A 101 -6.41 13.89 -3.78
N LYS A 102 -6.38 14.01 -2.44
CA LYS A 102 -6.78 15.21 -1.69
C LYS A 102 -5.91 15.40 -0.46
N PHE A 103 -5.73 16.67 -0.07
CA PHE A 103 -5.15 17.04 1.22
C PHE A 103 -6.26 17.06 2.27
N ASP A 104 -6.44 15.95 2.97
CA ASP A 104 -7.48 15.79 3.99
C ASP A 104 -6.83 15.37 5.31
N LEU A 105 -7.02 16.18 6.36
CA LEU A 105 -6.43 15.93 7.69
C LEU A 105 -6.98 14.63 8.30
N ASP A 106 -8.25 14.32 8.09
CA ASP A 106 -8.85 13.07 8.59
C ASP A 106 -8.22 11.86 7.88
N ALA A 107 -7.81 12.05 6.62
CA ALA A 107 -7.07 11.03 5.89
C ALA A 107 -5.61 10.95 6.36
N MET A 108 -5.01 12.06 6.82
CA MET A 108 -3.61 12.08 7.31
C MET A 108 -3.38 11.17 8.50
N GLU A 109 -4.36 11.00 9.40
CA GLU A 109 -4.26 10.06 10.53
C GLU A 109 -3.96 8.62 10.08
N LYS A 110 -4.41 8.24 8.88
CA LYS A 110 -4.24 6.89 8.31
C LYS A 110 -2.96 6.75 7.48
N ILE A 111 -2.32 7.86 7.13
CA ILE A 111 -1.12 7.86 6.30
C ILE A 111 0.07 7.37 7.13
N LYS A 112 0.82 6.42 6.56
CA LYS A 112 2.11 5.96 7.06
C LYS A 112 3.21 6.71 6.30
N PRO A 113 3.76 7.82 6.85
CA PRO A 113 4.78 8.60 6.17
C PRO A 113 6.12 7.87 6.08
N VAL A 114 6.99 8.32 5.18
CA VAL A 114 8.43 8.00 5.24
C VAL A 114 9.06 8.89 6.30
N ARG A 115 9.49 8.32 7.42
CA ARG A 115 9.86 9.10 8.60
C ARG A 115 11.19 9.82 8.42
N ARG A 116 11.32 10.95 9.11
CA ARG A 116 12.51 11.81 9.08
C ARG A 116 13.80 11.06 9.42
N ASP A 117 13.76 10.18 10.42
CA ASP A 117 14.88 9.37 10.89
C ASP A 117 15.34 8.32 9.88
N GLU A 118 14.54 8.03 8.85
CA GLU A 118 14.88 7.10 7.77
C GLU A 118 15.56 7.81 6.59
N LEU A 119 15.24 9.09 6.35
CA LEU A 119 15.67 9.85 5.17
C LEU A 119 17.19 9.94 5.02
N ALA A 120 17.93 10.08 6.11
CA ALA A 120 19.39 10.08 6.08
C ALA A 120 20.00 8.65 5.99
N PRO A 121 19.73 7.71 6.91
CA PRO A 121 20.38 6.40 6.92
C PRO A 121 19.95 5.47 5.79
N VAL A 122 18.67 5.47 5.39
CA VAL A 122 18.12 4.54 4.39
C VAL A 122 18.22 5.11 2.98
N PHE A 123 17.89 6.39 2.81
CA PHE A 123 17.80 7.04 1.50
C PHE A 123 19.01 7.92 1.17
N GLY A 124 19.91 8.15 2.12
CA GLY A 124 21.14 8.93 1.90
C GLY A 124 20.91 10.44 1.80
N VAL A 125 19.76 10.95 2.25
CA VAL A 125 19.42 12.38 2.23
C VAL A 125 20.06 13.09 3.43
N ARG A 126 21.37 13.33 3.33
CA ARG A 126 22.25 13.71 4.45
C ARG A 126 21.85 14.98 5.20
N ILE A 127 21.09 15.90 4.61
CA ILE A 127 20.60 17.11 5.29
C ILE A 127 19.78 16.78 6.55
N PHE A 128 19.12 15.62 6.59
CA PHE A 128 18.33 15.18 7.75
C PHE A 128 19.17 14.70 8.95
N ARG A 129 20.51 14.64 8.82
CA ARG A 129 21.42 14.46 9.96
C ARG A 129 21.47 15.70 10.87
N ALA A 130 21.13 16.87 10.34
CA ALA A 130 21.04 18.08 11.15
C ALA A 130 19.93 17.94 12.20
N LYS A 131 20.06 18.61 13.35
CA LYS A 131 19.03 18.61 14.40
C LYS A 131 17.75 19.34 13.97
N TYR A 132 17.88 20.34 13.09
CA TYR A 132 16.79 21.22 12.68
C TYR A 132 16.62 21.20 11.16
N ASP A 133 15.37 21.17 10.70
CA ASP A 133 15.01 21.09 9.29
C ASP A 133 14.92 22.50 8.66
N ARG A 134 16.06 23.21 8.63
CA ARG A 134 16.16 24.61 8.16
C ARG A 134 16.38 24.68 6.65
N TRP A 135 15.41 24.20 5.87
CA TRP A 135 15.44 24.23 4.41
C TRP A 135 14.00 24.30 3.88
N SER A 136 13.80 24.89 2.70
CA SER A 136 12.46 25.05 2.10
C SER A 136 12.24 24.12 0.91
N LEU A 137 13.26 23.97 0.05
CA LEU A 137 13.18 23.24 -1.21
C LEU A 137 14.48 22.47 -1.48
N LEU A 138 14.36 21.18 -1.77
CA LEU A 138 15.44 20.32 -2.26
C LEU A 138 15.07 19.79 -3.65
N LEU A 139 16.07 19.72 -4.53
CA LEU A 139 15.90 19.22 -5.89
C LEU A 139 16.61 17.88 -6.06
N PHE A 140 15.98 16.98 -6.81
CA PHE A 140 16.45 15.64 -7.12
C PHE A 140 16.52 15.50 -8.63
N GLY A 141 17.71 15.28 -9.18
CA GLY A 141 17.95 15.30 -10.62
C GLY A 141 19.29 14.68 -10.96
N ASP A 142 19.95 15.13 -12.04
CA ASP A 142 21.36 14.82 -12.27
C ASP A 142 22.23 15.69 -11.35
N LYS A 143 23.06 15.05 -10.52
CA LYS A 143 23.96 15.72 -9.57
C LYS A 143 25.01 16.62 -10.23
N LYS A 144 25.25 16.50 -11.54
CA LYS A 144 26.12 17.42 -12.28
C LYS A 144 25.49 18.80 -12.44
N GLU A 145 24.16 18.90 -12.29
CA GLU A 145 23.44 20.12 -12.53
C GLU A 145 23.49 21.06 -11.32
N PRO A 146 23.67 22.38 -11.54
CA PRO A 146 23.64 23.36 -10.46
C PRO A 146 22.34 23.27 -9.65
N LEU A 147 22.45 23.46 -8.32
CA LEU A 147 21.33 23.51 -7.36
C LEU A 147 20.61 22.17 -7.09
N VAL A 148 20.89 21.12 -7.88
CA VAL A 148 20.43 19.75 -7.59
C VAL A 148 21.09 19.26 -6.30
N SER A 149 20.26 18.83 -5.36
CA SER A 149 20.68 18.42 -4.02
C SER A 149 21.03 16.93 -3.96
N TYR A 150 20.27 16.09 -4.66
CA TYR A 150 20.41 14.63 -4.65
C TYR A 150 20.10 14.02 -6.03
N ASN A 151 20.42 12.75 -6.22
CA ASN A 151 20.09 12.04 -7.46
C ASN A 151 18.58 11.78 -7.56
N TYR A 152 18.02 11.80 -8.77
CA TYR A 152 16.62 11.42 -9.00
C TYR A 152 16.28 10.01 -8.51
N SER A 153 17.23 9.06 -8.55
CA SER A 153 17.01 7.71 -8.00
C SER A 153 16.71 7.70 -6.50
N THR A 154 17.23 8.66 -5.73
CA THR A 154 16.88 8.83 -4.32
C THR A 154 15.42 9.27 -4.17
N PHE A 155 14.96 10.19 -5.03
CA PHE A 155 13.56 10.62 -5.05
C PHE A 155 12.62 9.46 -5.35
N SER A 156 12.91 8.68 -6.40
CA SER A 156 12.12 7.50 -6.77
C SER A 156 11.99 6.53 -5.61
N ARG A 157 13.09 6.22 -4.91
CA ARG A 157 13.06 5.30 -3.77
C ARG A 157 12.17 5.79 -2.62
N ILE A 158 12.17 7.09 -2.32
CA ILE A 158 11.30 7.65 -1.27
C ILE A 158 9.83 7.61 -1.71
N LYS A 159 9.56 7.92 -2.99
CA LYS A 159 8.23 7.82 -3.60
C LYS A 159 7.70 6.38 -3.53
N ASP A 160 8.51 5.42 -3.92
CA ASP A 160 8.15 4.00 -3.93
C ASP A 160 7.88 3.49 -2.51
N GLU A 161 8.70 3.90 -1.53
CA GLU A 161 8.46 3.58 -0.12
C GLU A 161 7.13 4.15 0.39
N LEU A 162 6.86 5.43 0.10
CA LEU A 162 5.59 6.07 0.48
C LEU A 162 4.40 5.32 -0.13
N ASN A 163 4.50 4.93 -1.41
CA ASN A 163 3.47 4.16 -2.09
C ASN A 163 3.27 2.80 -1.42
N VAL A 164 4.33 2.02 -1.19
CA VAL A 164 4.25 0.67 -0.59
C VAL A 164 3.60 0.71 0.80
N ARG A 165 3.92 1.72 1.62
CA ARG A 165 3.35 1.87 2.98
C ARG A 165 1.85 2.13 2.98
N ASN A 166 1.35 2.80 1.96
CA ASN A 166 -0.02 3.32 1.92
C ASN A 166 -0.88 2.68 0.83
N ARG A 167 -0.31 1.77 0.04
CA ARG A 167 -1.05 0.99 -0.92
C ARG A 167 -1.98 0.05 -0.18
N GLU A 168 -3.28 0.30 -0.31
CA GLU A 168 -4.27 -0.70 0.06
C GLU A 168 -4.10 -1.89 -0.87
N VAL A 169 -3.67 -3.02 -0.32
CA VAL A 169 -3.71 -4.28 -1.04
C VAL A 169 -5.18 -4.69 -1.08
N GLU A 170 -5.88 -4.32 -2.15
CA GLU A 170 -7.17 -4.94 -2.46
C GLU A 170 -6.91 -6.43 -2.70
N ILE A 171 -7.10 -7.25 -1.67
CA ILE A 171 -7.22 -8.70 -1.82
C ILE A 171 -8.57 -8.93 -2.49
N LYS A 172 -8.58 -8.87 -3.82
CA LYS A 172 -9.76 -9.25 -4.61
C LYS A 172 -10.11 -10.69 -4.25
N LYS A 173 -11.40 -10.95 -4.09
CA LYS A 173 -11.93 -12.31 -3.92
C LYS A 173 -11.27 -13.21 -4.97
N PRO A 174 -10.51 -14.24 -4.54
CA PRO A 174 -9.83 -15.08 -5.49
C PRO A 174 -10.86 -15.88 -6.28
N GLU A 175 -10.58 -16.07 -7.56
CA GLU A 175 -11.39 -16.92 -8.41
C GLU A 175 -11.27 -18.38 -7.94
N HIS A 176 -12.39 -19.11 -7.95
CA HIS A 176 -12.46 -20.51 -7.53
C HIS A 176 -11.41 -21.37 -8.25
N ASP A 177 -11.35 -21.27 -9.59
CA ASP A 177 -10.37 -22.00 -10.41
C ASP A 177 -8.93 -21.61 -10.11
N LYS A 178 -8.67 -20.35 -9.73
CA LYS A 178 -7.31 -19.90 -9.38
C LYS A 178 -6.85 -20.51 -8.05
N ILE A 179 -7.73 -20.62 -7.06
CA ILE A 179 -7.41 -21.34 -5.82
C ILE A 179 -7.25 -22.84 -6.10
N LYS A 180 -8.08 -23.43 -6.98
CA LYS A 180 -7.90 -24.82 -7.40
C LYS A 180 -6.52 -25.07 -8.00
N GLU A 181 -6.07 -24.16 -8.86
CA GLU A 181 -4.73 -24.22 -9.46
C GLU A 181 -3.64 -24.12 -8.39
N ILE A 182 -3.74 -23.13 -7.49
CA ILE A 182 -2.73 -22.95 -6.43
C ILE A 182 -2.62 -24.20 -5.56
N ILE A 183 -3.74 -24.77 -5.11
CA ILE A 183 -3.73 -25.99 -4.28
C ILE A 183 -3.16 -27.19 -5.05
N TYR A 184 -3.49 -27.31 -6.34
CA TYR A 184 -2.91 -28.36 -7.19
C TYR A 184 -1.38 -28.21 -7.30
N GLN A 185 -0.89 -27.00 -7.57
CA GLN A 185 0.54 -26.71 -7.68
C GLN A 185 1.28 -26.93 -6.35
N ILE A 186 0.69 -26.54 -5.21
CA ILE A 186 1.24 -26.84 -3.88
C ILE A 186 1.39 -28.35 -3.69
N GLY A 187 0.39 -29.13 -4.11
CA GLY A 187 0.45 -30.59 -4.07
C GLY A 187 1.64 -31.15 -4.84
N LEU A 188 1.88 -30.67 -6.08
CA LEU A 188 3.04 -31.06 -6.89
C LEU A 188 4.36 -30.70 -6.19
N ILE A 189 4.48 -29.47 -5.67
CA ILE A 189 5.66 -28.98 -4.95
C ILE A 189 5.95 -29.84 -3.71
N GLN A 190 4.91 -30.32 -3.03
CA GLN A 190 5.03 -31.19 -1.86
C GLN A 190 5.22 -32.68 -2.21
N ASN A 191 5.54 -33.00 -3.47
CA ASN A 191 5.68 -34.38 -3.97
C ASN A 191 4.44 -35.24 -3.66
N ARG A 192 3.25 -34.66 -3.77
CA ARG A 192 1.98 -35.38 -3.77
C ARG A 192 1.56 -35.70 -5.20
N PHE A 193 0.52 -36.52 -5.34
CA PHE A 193 -0.13 -36.82 -6.61
C PHE A 193 -1.51 -36.14 -6.65
N PRO A 194 -1.56 -34.80 -6.87
CA PRO A 194 -2.81 -34.06 -6.88
C PRO A 194 -3.65 -34.37 -8.13
N GLN A 195 -4.97 -34.29 -7.99
CA GLN A 195 -5.92 -34.39 -9.10
C GLN A 195 -7.09 -33.45 -8.85
N LYS A 196 -7.50 -32.70 -9.88
CA LYS A 196 -8.66 -31.81 -9.83
C LYS A 196 -9.93 -32.55 -10.24
N GLU A 197 -11.08 -32.08 -9.77
CA GLU A 197 -12.41 -32.58 -10.16
C GLU A 197 -12.54 -34.10 -9.98
N TYR A 198 -12.04 -34.60 -8.85
CA TYR A 198 -11.93 -36.04 -8.58
C TYR A 198 -13.32 -36.64 -8.34
N PRO A 199 -13.74 -37.66 -9.10
CA PRO A 199 -15.06 -38.24 -8.97
C PRO A 199 -15.22 -39.01 -7.66
N ILE A 200 -16.37 -38.86 -7.01
CA ILE A 200 -16.74 -39.56 -5.78
C ILE A 200 -18.26 -39.82 -5.80
N ASP A 201 -18.68 -41.08 -6.00
CA ASP A 201 -20.07 -41.55 -6.00
C ASP A 201 -21.10 -40.57 -6.62
N GLY A 202 -20.90 -40.24 -7.90
CA GLY A 202 -21.77 -39.35 -8.67
C GLY A 202 -21.57 -37.85 -8.40
N LYS A 203 -20.69 -37.48 -7.47
CA LYS A 203 -20.24 -36.11 -7.20
C LYS A 203 -18.77 -35.94 -7.58
N LYS A 204 -18.24 -34.72 -7.39
CA LYS A 204 -16.82 -34.39 -7.61
C LYS A 204 -16.25 -33.58 -6.46
N LEU A 205 -15.02 -33.91 -6.08
CA LEU A 205 -14.18 -33.11 -5.21
C LEU A 205 -13.34 -32.13 -6.03
N ASP A 206 -13.22 -30.89 -5.57
CA ASP A 206 -12.44 -29.86 -6.29
C ASP A 206 -10.99 -30.30 -6.49
N ILE A 207 -10.30 -30.75 -5.42
CA ILE A 207 -8.97 -31.35 -5.48
C ILE A 207 -8.85 -32.51 -4.50
N VAL A 208 -8.09 -33.54 -4.87
CA VAL A 208 -7.57 -34.53 -3.93
C VAL A 208 -6.05 -34.61 -4.03
N TRP A 209 -5.39 -34.93 -2.92
CA TRP A 209 -3.96 -35.30 -2.90
C TRP A 209 -3.78 -36.75 -2.48
N ARG A 210 -3.04 -37.51 -3.30
CA ARG A 210 -2.63 -38.88 -3.00
C ARG A 210 -1.16 -38.95 -2.59
N ARG A 211 -0.80 -39.95 -1.79
CA ARG A 211 0.60 -40.20 -1.38
C ARG A 211 1.41 -40.85 -2.49
N THR A 212 0.78 -41.73 -3.28
CA THR A 212 1.37 -42.35 -4.47
C THR A 212 0.38 -42.31 -5.62
N ALA A 213 0.84 -42.54 -6.86
CA ALA A 213 -0.03 -42.53 -8.04
C ALA A 213 -1.21 -43.52 -7.97
N ARG A 214 -1.07 -44.61 -7.19
CA ARG A 214 -2.09 -45.68 -7.07
C ARG A 214 -2.83 -45.67 -5.73
N SER A 215 -2.43 -44.85 -4.77
CA SER A 215 -3.09 -44.82 -3.46
C SER A 215 -4.46 -44.15 -3.54
N VAL A 216 -5.32 -44.41 -2.56
CA VAL A 216 -6.52 -43.59 -2.33
C VAL A 216 -6.13 -42.15 -1.93
N PRO A 217 -7.04 -41.18 -2.10
CA PRO A 217 -6.88 -39.83 -1.58
C PRO A 217 -6.52 -39.80 -0.10
N SER A 218 -5.49 -39.04 0.24
CA SER A 218 -5.05 -38.80 1.62
C SER A 218 -5.47 -37.42 2.16
N VAL A 219 -5.78 -36.49 1.26
CA VAL A 219 -6.35 -35.17 1.57
C VAL A 219 -7.40 -34.88 0.50
N ALA A 220 -8.56 -34.39 0.93
CA ALA A 220 -9.66 -33.97 0.06
C ALA A 220 -9.93 -32.48 0.30
N PHE A 221 -10.03 -31.71 -0.78
CA PHE A 221 -10.26 -30.28 -0.74
C PHE A 221 -11.58 -29.92 -1.40
N GLU A 222 -12.28 -28.98 -0.77
CA GLU A 222 -13.42 -28.25 -1.34
C GLU A 222 -13.19 -26.75 -1.16
N ILE A 223 -13.49 -25.98 -2.20
CA ILE A 223 -13.39 -24.53 -2.19
C ILE A 223 -14.80 -23.98 -2.30
N GLN A 224 -15.25 -23.30 -1.25
CA GLN A 224 -16.61 -22.78 -1.17
C GLN A 224 -16.61 -21.31 -0.77
N PHE A 225 -16.96 -20.42 -1.68
CA PHE A 225 -17.03 -18.97 -1.40
C PHE A 225 -18.45 -18.41 -1.38
N GLY A 226 -19.46 -19.24 -1.63
CA GLY A 226 -20.88 -18.87 -1.64
C GLY A 226 -21.75 -20.02 -2.16
N GLY A 227 -23.03 -20.07 -1.77
CA GLY A 227 -23.90 -21.20 -2.09
C GLY A 227 -23.98 -22.20 -0.93
N ASN A 228 -24.24 -23.47 -1.25
CA ASN A 228 -24.58 -24.48 -0.25
C ASN A 228 -23.33 -25.01 0.49
N LEU A 229 -23.05 -24.48 1.68
CA LEU A 229 -21.95 -24.94 2.54
C LEU A 229 -22.12 -26.40 2.98
N PHE A 230 -23.35 -26.81 3.28
CA PHE A 230 -23.66 -28.15 3.75
C PHE A 230 -23.32 -29.24 2.72
N GLU A 231 -23.54 -28.95 1.43
CA GLU A 231 -23.16 -29.86 0.35
C GLU A 231 -21.65 -30.09 0.28
N ALA A 232 -20.85 -29.02 0.40
CA ALA A 232 -19.39 -29.11 0.43
C ALA A 232 -18.90 -29.93 1.64
N LEU A 233 -19.47 -29.68 2.84
CA LEU A 233 -19.16 -30.45 4.04
C LEU A 233 -19.54 -31.93 3.90
N SER A 234 -20.67 -32.22 3.27
CA SER A 234 -21.13 -33.60 3.03
C SER A 234 -20.20 -34.34 2.05
N LYS A 235 -19.69 -33.68 1.00
CA LYS A 235 -18.68 -34.26 0.11
C LYS A 235 -17.38 -34.59 0.86
N LEU A 236 -16.92 -33.68 1.72
CA LEU A 236 -15.73 -33.88 2.53
C LEU A 236 -15.90 -34.99 3.58
N LYS A 237 -17.07 -35.07 4.24
CA LYS A 237 -17.41 -36.20 5.12
C LYS A 237 -17.34 -37.51 4.36
N HIS A 238 -17.97 -37.59 3.20
CA HIS A 238 -17.99 -38.81 2.40
C HIS A 238 -16.58 -39.27 1.99
N ALA A 239 -15.71 -38.33 1.61
CA ALA A 239 -14.30 -38.62 1.32
C ALA A 239 -13.54 -39.15 2.55
N PHE A 240 -13.79 -38.59 3.73
CA PHE A 240 -13.25 -39.09 4.99
C PHE A 240 -13.76 -40.50 5.30
N ASP A 241 -15.06 -40.75 5.18
CA ASP A 241 -15.64 -42.08 5.46
C ASP A 241 -15.08 -43.16 4.53
N LEU A 242 -14.85 -42.82 3.25
CA LEU A 242 -14.32 -43.76 2.25
C LEU A 242 -12.82 -44.04 2.38
N TRP A 243 -12.01 -43.02 2.66
CA TRP A 243 -10.55 -43.12 2.53
C TRP A 243 -9.77 -42.71 3.78
N ASN A 244 -10.46 -42.31 4.85
CA ASN A 244 -9.88 -41.65 6.02
C ASN A 244 -8.99 -40.46 5.63
N SER A 245 -9.40 -39.74 4.57
CA SER A 245 -8.66 -38.60 4.03
C SER A 245 -8.84 -37.36 4.91
N ILE A 246 -7.80 -36.53 5.04
CA ILE A 246 -7.92 -35.24 5.75
C ILE A 246 -8.87 -34.31 4.95
N PRO A 247 -10.02 -33.92 5.51
CA PRO A 247 -10.94 -33.02 4.83
C PRO A 247 -10.51 -31.56 5.04
N VAL A 248 -10.41 -30.81 3.94
CA VAL A 248 -9.99 -29.42 3.93
C VAL A 248 -11.02 -28.56 3.20
N LEU A 249 -11.60 -27.59 3.90
CA LEU A 249 -12.49 -26.60 3.31
C LEU A 249 -11.78 -25.25 3.22
N VAL A 250 -11.69 -24.72 2.00
CA VAL A 250 -11.19 -23.37 1.73
C VAL A 250 -12.38 -22.44 1.51
N THR A 251 -12.58 -21.45 2.37
CA THR A 251 -13.83 -20.66 2.39
C THR A 251 -13.63 -19.24 2.91
N THR A 252 -14.71 -18.46 3.01
CA THR A 252 -14.69 -17.09 3.57
C THR A 252 -14.63 -17.12 5.10
N THR A 253 -14.09 -16.08 5.74
CA THR A 253 -14.08 -15.96 7.21
C THR A 253 -15.47 -16.14 7.83
N LYS A 254 -16.51 -15.61 7.17
CA LYS A 254 -17.91 -15.75 7.60
C LYS A 254 -18.39 -17.22 7.57
N GLN A 255 -18.08 -17.95 6.50
CA GLN A 255 -18.47 -19.35 6.37
C GLN A 255 -17.65 -20.30 7.25
N ILE A 256 -16.44 -19.91 7.68
CA ILE A 256 -15.68 -20.68 8.67
C ILE A 256 -16.46 -20.80 9.98
N GLU A 257 -17.06 -19.72 10.47
CA GLU A 257 -17.85 -19.75 11.70
C GLU A 257 -19.06 -20.67 11.58
N GLU A 258 -19.73 -20.65 10.42
CA GLU A 258 -20.84 -21.54 10.13
C GLU A 258 -20.39 -23.00 10.03
N ALA A 259 -19.30 -23.26 9.31
CA ALA A 259 -18.72 -24.60 9.15
C ALA A 259 -18.33 -25.21 10.49
N LYS A 260 -17.76 -24.41 11.42
CA LYS A 260 -17.44 -24.88 12.78
C LYS A 260 -18.66 -25.41 13.51
N ARG A 261 -19.81 -24.72 13.45
CA ARG A 261 -21.05 -25.18 14.10
C ARG A 261 -21.52 -26.52 13.53
N TRP A 262 -21.44 -26.68 12.21
CA TRP A 262 -21.79 -27.95 11.55
C TRP A 262 -20.82 -29.07 11.93
N ILE A 263 -19.52 -28.78 12.00
CA ILE A 263 -18.48 -29.73 12.40
C ILE A 263 -18.65 -30.13 13.87
N GLU A 264 -19.00 -29.22 14.76
CA GLU A 264 -19.22 -29.56 16.17
C GLU A 264 -20.52 -30.33 16.42
N GLY A 265 -21.51 -30.17 15.53
CA GLY A 265 -22.79 -30.88 15.60
C GLY A 265 -22.86 -32.08 14.64
N SER A 266 -23.48 -31.86 13.46
CA SER A 266 -23.82 -32.91 12.49
C SER A 266 -22.62 -33.67 11.92
N PHE A 267 -21.42 -33.09 11.94
CA PHE A 267 -20.19 -33.71 11.44
C PHE A 267 -19.11 -33.89 12.53
N HIS A 268 -19.51 -34.11 13.80
CA HIS A 268 -18.61 -34.22 14.96
C HIS A 268 -17.49 -35.25 14.80
N GLU A 269 -17.70 -36.30 14.02
CA GLU A 269 -16.68 -37.30 13.68
C GLU A 269 -15.44 -36.69 13.00
N LEU A 270 -15.58 -35.54 12.34
CA LEU A 270 -14.48 -34.88 11.62
C LEU A 270 -13.70 -33.89 12.48
N LYS A 271 -14.16 -33.58 13.70
CA LYS A 271 -13.71 -32.43 14.50
C LYS A 271 -12.19 -32.34 14.66
N ASP A 272 -11.53 -33.47 14.88
CA ASP A 272 -10.09 -33.52 15.17
C ASP A 272 -9.20 -33.51 13.92
N VAL A 273 -9.77 -33.83 12.76
CA VAL A 273 -9.03 -34.01 11.50
C VAL A 273 -9.33 -32.93 10.47
N PHE A 274 -10.48 -32.27 10.57
CA PHE A 274 -10.94 -31.27 9.61
C PHE A 274 -10.08 -30.00 9.63
N ARG A 275 -9.77 -29.46 8.45
CA ARG A 275 -9.01 -28.21 8.30
C ARG A 275 -9.86 -27.14 7.63
N LEU A 276 -9.94 -25.98 8.26
CA LEU A 276 -10.61 -24.79 7.75
C LEU A 276 -9.55 -23.77 7.35
N VAL A 277 -9.60 -23.30 6.10
CA VAL A 277 -8.67 -22.29 5.58
C VAL A 277 -9.49 -21.12 5.06
N SER A 278 -9.24 -19.93 5.59
CA SER A 278 -9.78 -18.70 5.02
C SER A 278 -8.93 -18.26 3.84
N TRP A 279 -9.59 -17.76 2.80
CA TRP A 279 -8.91 -16.88 1.84
C TRP A 279 -8.95 -15.43 2.32
#